data_AF-A0A6N2CSP9-F1
#
_entry.id   AF-A0A6N2CSP9-F1
#
_cell.length_a   1.000
_cell.length_b   1.000
_cell.length_c   1.000
_cell.angle_alpha   90.00
_cell.angle_beta   90.00
_cell.angle_gamma   90.00
#
_symmetry.space_group_name_H-M   'P 1'
#
loop_
_entity.id
_entity.type
_entity.pdbx_description
1 polymer ?
#
loop_
_entity_poly.entity_id
_entity_poly.type
_entity_poly.pdbx_seq_one_letter_code
_entity_poly.pdbx_strand_id
1 'polypeptide(L)'
;MLPVHSPRHTVVSSHITSNNYSLTTHTNTLQATHLNVKPKKRDSLILTVFCGYFAETLHSHPMIHRKLSFLIGFALLLSAAWALADSSWKSRALSIFKSPTGQEVSSGVFANADELARALRETLAVSAERALTSLGKNGGFANSDIYRIPLPKSVENFRKPLALVNQEYRLDDFQATLNRAAESGVAAAPSIVKATINNLTLEDLNTLWKGESDAITRFLEKQSRQQLSERMLPLIAQATESTGATRAYKDMQSALPKSGGGFISRVQSITGIGASDLDLDAYVNEQALNSLFSAMAAEEQAIRENPMARSTDLLKKLFGQ
;
A
#
# COMPACT_ATOMS: atom_id res chain seq x y z
N MET A 1 -16.59 31.65 65.48
CA MET A 1 -17.05 30.25 65.46
C MET A 1 -18.15 30.14 64.41
N LEU A 2 -17.80 29.65 63.21
CA LEU A 2 -18.72 29.47 62.09
C LEU A 2 -18.96 27.97 61.90
N PRO A 3 -20.21 27.50 61.75
CA PRO A 3 -20.50 26.08 61.65
C PRO A 3 -20.41 25.56 60.21
N VAL A 4 -19.92 24.33 60.12
CA VAL A 4 -19.75 23.47 58.94
C VAL A 4 -21.12 23.03 58.40
N HIS A 5 -21.31 23.09 57.09
CA HIS A 5 -22.48 22.53 56.39
C HIS A 5 -22.02 21.48 55.38
N SER A 6 -22.38 20.22 55.62
CA SER A 6 -22.21 19.10 54.69
C SER A 6 -23.35 19.09 53.65
N PRO A 7 -23.09 18.84 52.36
CA PRO A 7 -24.16 18.58 51.40
C PRO A 7 -24.49 17.08 51.28
N ARG A 8 -25.80 16.82 51.25
CA ARG A 8 -26.48 15.52 51.14
C ARG A 8 -26.25 14.86 49.78
N HIS A 9 -26.10 13.53 49.82
CA HIS A 9 -26.20 12.64 48.68
C HIS A 9 -27.60 12.72 48.04
N THR A 10 -27.64 12.90 46.72
CA THR A 10 -28.86 12.74 45.92
C THR A 10 -28.67 11.51 45.03
N VAL A 11 -29.46 10.47 45.29
CA VAL A 11 -29.52 9.24 44.50
C VAL A 11 -30.40 9.51 43.28
N VAL A 12 -29.82 9.48 42.08
CA VAL A 12 -30.57 9.54 40.83
C VAL A 12 -30.87 8.10 40.39
N SER A 13 -32.15 7.76 40.44
CA SER A 13 -32.72 6.52 39.94
C SER A 13 -32.88 6.62 38.41
N SER A 14 -32.12 5.85 37.65
CA SER A 14 -32.28 5.74 36.19
C SER A 14 -33.15 4.52 35.85
N HIS A 15 -34.34 4.81 35.32
CA HIS A 15 -35.25 3.84 34.71
C HIS A 15 -34.55 3.16 33.52
N ILE A 16 -34.30 1.86 33.63
CA ILE A 16 -33.92 0.99 32.52
C ILE A 16 -35.21 0.55 31.83
N THR A 17 -35.49 1.12 30.65
CA THR A 17 -36.56 0.64 29.77
C THR A 17 -35.97 -0.47 28.89
N SER A 18 -36.37 -1.71 29.16
CA SER A 18 -36.09 -2.88 28.32
C SER A 18 -36.89 -2.78 27.03
N ASN A 19 -36.21 -2.70 25.88
CA ASN A 19 -36.86 -2.78 24.57
C ASN A 19 -36.60 -4.16 23.97
N ASN A 20 -37.67 -4.95 23.90
CA ASN A 20 -37.71 -6.28 23.30
C ASN A 20 -37.55 -6.17 21.77
N TYR A 21 -36.52 -6.79 21.22
CA TYR A 21 -36.42 -7.04 19.77
C TYR A 21 -36.82 -8.48 19.49
N SER A 22 -38.03 -8.65 18.95
CA SER A 22 -38.54 -9.88 18.37
C SER A 22 -37.91 -10.12 17.00
N LEU A 23 -37.37 -11.33 16.78
CA LEU A 23 -36.94 -11.81 15.47
C LEU A 23 -38.16 -12.07 14.58
N THR A 24 -38.25 -11.39 13.44
CA THR A 24 -39.11 -11.76 12.32
C THR A 24 -38.24 -12.12 11.11
N THR A 25 -38.20 -13.41 10.80
CA THR A 25 -37.62 -13.98 9.59
C THR A 25 -38.52 -13.66 8.39
N HIS A 26 -38.06 -12.81 7.48
CA HIS A 26 -38.66 -12.66 6.15
C HIS A 26 -37.84 -13.44 5.11
N THR A 27 -38.36 -14.59 4.71
CA THR A 27 -37.95 -15.28 3.48
C THR A 27 -38.45 -14.49 2.28
N ASN A 28 -37.55 -13.91 1.49
CA ASN A 28 -37.92 -13.23 0.25
C ASN A 28 -37.37 -14.01 -0.95
N THR A 29 -38.28 -14.78 -1.56
CA THR A 29 -38.17 -15.41 -2.86
C THR A 29 -38.00 -14.34 -3.95
N LEU A 30 -36.84 -14.29 -4.61
CA LEU A 30 -36.67 -13.53 -5.85
C LEU A 30 -36.63 -14.50 -7.04
N GLN A 31 -37.58 -14.26 -7.94
CA GLN A 31 -37.77 -14.94 -9.22
C GLN A 31 -36.57 -14.70 -10.15
N ALA A 32 -36.21 -15.74 -10.89
CA ALA A 32 -35.16 -15.72 -11.90
C ALA A 32 -35.59 -14.92 -13.14
N THR A 33 -34.93 -13.81 -13.40
CA THR A 33 -34.94 -13.13 -14.70
C THR A 33 -33.68 -13.51 -15.48
N HIS A 34 -33.91 -14.13 -16.64
CA HIS A 34 -32.92 -14.52 -17.64
C HIS A 34 -32.02 -13.33 -18.05
N LEU A 35 -30.71 -13.44 -17.81
CA LEU A 35 -29.70 -12.67 -18.55
C LEU A 35 -28.68 -13.63 -19.17
N ASN A 36 -28.77 -13.70 -20.49
CA ASN A 36 -27.96 -14.45 -21.43
C ASN A 36 -26.55 -13.83 -21.51
N VAL A 37 -25.55 -14.50 -20.93
CA VAL A 37 -24.13 -14.16 -21.12
C VAL A 37 -23.44 -15.37 -21.74
N LYS A 38 -23.05 -15.24 -23.01
CA LYS A 38 -22.16 -16.19 -23.72
C LYS A 38 -20.78 -16.21 -23.04
N PRO A 39 -20.26 -17.36 -22.58
CA PRO A 39 -18.88 -17.44 -22.14
C PRO A 39 -17.91 -17.48 -23.33
N LYS A 40 -16.88 -16.63 -23.25
CA LYS A 40 -15.78 -16.48 -24.19
C LYS A 40 -14.93 -17.76 -24.19
N LYS A 41 -14.92 -18.44 -25.33
CA LYS A 41 -14.30 -19.74 -25.60
C LYS A 41 -12.76 -19.59 -25.68
N ARG A 42 -12.06 -19.49 -24.54
CA ARG A 42 -10.58 -19.60 -24.49
C ARG A 42 -9.96 -19.99 -23.14
N ASP A 43 -10.72 -20.06 -22.05
CA ASP A 43 -10.17 -20.41 -20.72
C ASP A 43 -10.45 -21.86 -20.28
N SER A 44 -11.09 -22.66 -21.14
CA SER A 44 -11.51 -24.05 -20.81
C SER A 44 -10.44 -25.12 -21.07
N LEU A 45 -9.19 -24.76 -21.39
CA LEU A 45 -8.14 -25.73 -21.75
C LEU A 45 -7.03 -25.88 -20.70
N ILE A 46 -6.97 -25.02 -19.69
CA ILE A 46 -6.00 -25.15 -18.59
C ILE A 46 -6.63 -25.79 -17.34
N LEU A 47 -7.96 -25.71 -17.19
CA LEU A 47 -8.67 -26.32 -16.05
C LEU A 47 -9.04 -27.80 -16.25
N THR A 48 -8.90 -28.35 -17.46
CA THR A 48 -9.20 -29.76 -17.76
C THR A 48 -7.96 -30.66 -17.69
N VAL A 49 -6.74 -30.11 -17.71
CA VAL A 49 -5.50 -30.92 -17.70
C VAL A 49 -5.09 -31.35 -16.28
N PHE A 50 -5.60 -30.69 -15.24
CA PHE A 50 -5.30 -31.06 -13.84
C PHE A 50 -6.29 -32.06 -13.21
N CYS A 51 -7.39 -32.40 -13.90
CA CYS A 51 -8.39 -33.36 -13.41
C CYS A 51 -8.15 -34.81 -13.91
N GLY A 52 -7.17 -35.02 -14.79
CA GLY A 52 -6.95 -36.32 -15.46
C GLY A 52 -5.87 -37.22 -14.86
N TYR A 53 -5.11 -36.78 -13.85
CA TYR A 53 -3.94 -37.52 -13.37
C TYR A 53 -4.09 -38.18 -11.99
N PHE A 54 -5.28 -38.12 -11.38
CA PHE A 54 -5.51 -38.62 -10.02
C PHE A 54 -6.63 -39.66 -9.93
N ALA A 55 -6.79 -40.50 -10.95
CA ALA A 55 -7.79 -41.58 -10.95
C ALA A 55 -7.20 -43.00 -10.99
N GLU A 56 -5.87 -43.15 -11.06
CA GLU A 56 -5.26 -44.46 -11.35
C GLU A 56 -4.15 -44.79 -10.35
N THR A 57 -4.49 -44.93 -9.05
CA THR A 57 -3.59 -45.52 -8.02
C THR A 57 -4.31 -45.89 -6.73
N LEU A 58 -5.55 -46.38 -6.81
CA LEU A 58 -6.26 -46.91 -5.63
C LEU A 58 -6.77 -48.33 -5.90
N HIS A 59 -5.83 -49.27 -6.00
CA HIS A 59 -6.13 -50.69 -5.91
C HIS A 59 -5.04 -51.47 -5.15
N SER A 60 -4.81 -51.10 -3.89
CA SER A 60 -4.26 -52.01 -2.88
C SER A 60 -4.19 -51.34 -1.50
N HIS A 61 -4.70 -52.03 -0.47
CA HIS A 61 -4.58 -51.80 0.99
C HIS A 61 -5.72 -51.05 1.71
N PRO A 62 -6.70 -51.77 2.29
CA PRO A 62 -7.89 -51.20 2.93
C PRO A 62 -7.72 -50.76 4.40
N MET A 63 -6.52 -50.45 4.90
CA MET A 63 -6.28 -50.20 6.35
C MET A 63 -5.68 -48.83 6.71
N ILE A 64 -5.77 -47.80 5.86
CA ILE A 64 -5.20 -46.46 6.16
C ILE A 64 -6.21 -45.30 5.97
N HIS A 65 -7.49 -45.60 5.72
CA HIS A 65 -8.48 -44.58 5.32
C HIS A 65 -8.96 -43.63 6.42
N ARG A 66 -8.72 -43.89 7.71
CA ARG A 66 -9.26 -43.02 8.78
C ARG A 66 -8.36 -41.84 9.15
N LYS A 67 -7.07 -41.86 8.80
CA LYS A 67 -6.12 -40.77 9.12
C LYS A 67 -5.83 -39.82 7.96
N LEU A 68 -6.06 -40.25 6.72
CA LEU A 68 -5.72 -39.46 5.54
C LEU A 68 -6.82 -38.44 5.15
N SER A 69 -8.09 -38.74 5.45
CA SER A 69 -9.21 -37.82 5.17
C SER A 69 -9.22 -36.57 6.06
N PHE A 70 -8.58 -36.60 7.23
CA PHE A 70 -8.47 -35.43 8.11
C PHE A 70 -7.39 -34.43 7.66
N LEU A 71 -6.37 -34.86 6.91
CA LEU A 71 -5.28 -33.98 6.45
C LEU A 71 -5.65 -33.19 5.19
N ILE A 72 -6.52 -33.73 4.32
CA ILE A 72 -6.94 -33.05 3.08
C ILE A 72 -8.01 -31.98 3.36
N GLY A 73 -8.84 -32.16 4.41
CA GLY A 73 -9.80 -31.14 4.86
C GLY A 73 -9.14 -29.92 5.51
N PHE A 74 -7.96 -30.09 6.13
CA PHE A 74 -7.22 -28.99 6.78
C PHE A 74 -6.44 -28.13 5.76
N ALA A 75 -5.99 -28.72 4.65
CA ALA A 75 -5.27 -28.00 3.60
C ALA A 75 -6.17 -27.06 2.76
N LEU A 76 -7.46 -27.38 2.63
CA LEU A 76 -8.43 -26.56 1.85
C LEU A 76 -9.02 -25.38 2.62
N LEU A 77 -8.86 -25.31 3.95
CA LEU A 77 -9.30 -24.18 4.77
C LEU A 77 -8.23 -23.11 5.02
N LEU A 78 -6.97 -23.35 4.64
CA LEU A 78 -5.88 -22.39 4.85
C LEU A 78 -5.62 -21.46 3.65
N SER A 79 -6.19 -21.74 2.48
CA SER A 79 -5.99 -20.93 1.26
C SER A 79 -6.97 -19.74 1.11
N ALA A 80 -8.01 -19.63 1.94
CA ALA A 80 -8.99 -18.54 1.85
C ALA A 80 -8.63 -17.29 2.69
N ALA A 81 -7.58 -17.34 3.51
CA ALA A 81 -7.24 -16.25 4.44
C ALA A 81 -6.43 -15.10 3.82
N TRP A 82 -5.87 -15.26 2.62
CA TRP A 82 -5.02 -14.23 1.99
C TRP A 82 -5.78 -13.21 1.14
N ALA A 83 -7.09 -13.38 0.94
CA ALA A 83 -7.88 -12.54 0.03
C ALA A 83 -8.68 -11.41 0.71
N LEU A 84 -8.65 -11.29 2.04
CA LEU A 84 -9.54 -10.37 2.77
C LEU A 84 -8.86 -9.15 3.42
N ALA A 85 -7.53 -9.03 3.36
CA ALA A 85 -6.83 -7.88 3.94
C ALA A 85 -6.73 -6.67 2.96
N ASP A 86 -6.98 -6.87 1.67
CA ASP A 86 -6.71 -5.87 0.63
C ASP A 86 -7.86 -4.87 0.39
N SER A 87 -9.09 -5.16 0.79
CA SER A 87 -10.25 -4.29 0.51
C SER A 87 -10.41 -3.18 1.55
N SER A 88 -10.10 -3.47 2.81
CA SER A 88 -10.32 -2.54 3.93
C SER A 88 -9.43 -1.30 3.85
N TRP A 89 -8.16 -1.48 3.49
CA TRP A 89 -7.21 -0.37 3.44
C TRP A 89 -7.49 0.56 2.24
N LYS A 90 -7.84 0.02 1.07
CA LYS A 90 -8.26 0.80 -0.10
C LYS A 90 -9.44 1.69 0.24
N SER A 91 -10.47 1.15 0.90
CA SER A 91 -11.62 1.96 1.33
C SER A 91 -11.25 3.10 2.28
N ARG A 92 -10.25 2.91 3.15
CA ARG A 92 -9.75 3.96 4.04
C ARG A 92 -9.02 5.05 3.26
N ALA A 93 -8.12 4.69 2.34
CA ALA A 93 -7.44 5.65 1.47
C ALA A 93 -8.46 6.46 0.64
N LEU A 94 -9.41 5.78 -0.01
CA LEU A 94 -10.47 6.40 -0.80
C LEU A 94 -11.33 7.37 0.03
N SER A 95 -11.69 7.00 1.26
CA SER A 95 -12.48 7.86 2.15
C SER A 95 -11.75 9.14 2.57
N ILE A 96 -10.41 9.08 2.67
CA ILE A 96 -9.60 10.24 3.03
C ILE A 96 -9.62 11.24 1.87
N PHE A 97 -9.54 10.82 0.62
CA PHE A 97 -9.52 11.73 -0.53
C PHE A 97 -10.90 12.25 -0.94
N LYS A 98 -11.97 11.46 -0.75
CA LYS A 98 -13.35 11.77 -1.23
C LYS A 98 -14.16 12.82 -0.43
N SER A 99 -13.55 13.86 0.13
CA SER A 99 -14.32 14.95 0.80
C SER A 99 -15.08 15.82 -0.22
N PRO A 100 -16.21 16.46 0.13
CA PRO A 100 -17.28 16.81 -0.81
C PRO A 100 -16.99 18.11 -1.57
N THR A 101 -16.29 18.02 -2.70
CA THR A 101 -16.33 19.03 -3.77
C THR A 101 -17.37 18.63 -4.81
N GLY A 102 -18.61 18.39 -4.35
CA GLY A 102 -19.78 18.25 -5.22
C GLY A 102 -20.36 19.62 -5.54
N GLN A 103 -19.67 20.41 -6.35
CA GLN A 103 -20.27 21.55 -7.03
C GLN A 103 -20.34 21.22 -8.52
N GLU A 104 -21.55 21.16 -9.07
CA GLU A 104 -21.78 21.08 -10.52
C GLU A 104 -21.13 22.30 -11.18
N VAL A 105 -20.13 22.07 -12.05
CA VAL A 105 -19.46 23.13 -12.79
C VAL A 105 -19.84 23.03 -14.27
N SER A 106 -20.40 24.13 -14.77
CA SER A 106 -20.83 24.31 -16.15
C SER A 106 -19.66 24.21 -17.14
N SER A 107 -19.94 23.63 -18.31
CA SER A 107 -19.00 23.45 -19.41
C SER A 107 -18.64 24.81 -20.06
N GLY A 108 -17.43 25.30 -19.80
CA GLY A 108 -16.85 26.47 -20.45
C GLY A 108 -15.36 26.59 -20.11
N VAL A 109 -14.53 27.01 -21.07
CA VAL A 109 -13.09 27.31 -20.91
C VAL A 109 -12.79 27.87 -19.50
N PHE A 110 -11.74 27.40 -18.82
CA PHE A 110 -11.37 27.88 -17.47
C PHE A 110 -11.30 29.41 -17.47
N ALA A 111 -12.34 30.05 -16.96
CA ALA A 111 -12.48 31.50 -17.05
C ALA A 111 -11.77 32.21 -15.89
N ASN A 112 -11.33 31.48 -14.86
CA ASN A 112 -10.66 32.02 -13.69
C ASN A 112 -9.50 31.13 -13.19
N ALA A 113 -8.50 31.75 -12.56
CA ALA A 113 -7.33 31.08 -12.00
C ALA A 113 -7.69 30.11 -10.86
N ASP A 114 -8.75 30.39 -10.12
CA ASP A 114 -9.19 29.55 -9.00
C ASP A 114 -9.69 28.17 -9.44
N GLU A 115 -10.42 28.11 -10.54
CA GLU A 115 -10.93 26.86 -11.12
C GLU A 115 -9.78 26.00 -11.64
N LEU A 116 -8.81 26.62 -12.31
CA LEU A 116 -7.58 25.95 -12.74
C LEU A 116 -6.81 25.42 -11.53
N ALA A 117 -6.61 26.23 -10.48
CA ALA A 117 -5.93 25.79 -9.27
C ALA A 117 -6.66 24.63 -8.56
N ARG A 118 -7.99 24.63 -8.55
CA ARG A 118 -8.78 23.50 -8.02
C ARG A 118 -8.59 22.23 -8.84
N ALA A 119 -8.61 22.35 -10.17
CA ALA A 119 -8.45 21.19 -11.06
C ALA A 119 -7.02 20.60 -10.99
N LEU A 120 -6.00 21.43 -10.85
CA LEU A 120 -4.62 20.98 -10.62
C LEU A 120 -4.48 20.27 -9.26
N ARG A 121 -5.09 20.80 -8.19
CA ARG A 121 -5.12 20.12 -6.88
C ARG A 121 -5.89 18.81 -6.92
N GLU A 122 -7.02 18.76 -7.62
CA GLU A 122 -7.79 17.54 -7.84
C GLU A 122 -6.95 16.49 -8.59
N THR A 123 -6.17 16.91 -9.59
CA THR A 123 -5.25 16.01 -10.30
C THR A 123 -4.24 15.39 -9.33
N LEU A 124 -3.59 16.22 -8.51
CA LEU A 124 -2.67 15.74 -7.47
C LEU A 124 -3.34 14.79 -6.48
N ALA A 125 -4.56 15.11 -6.04
CA ALA A 125 -5.33 14.32 -5.10
C ALA A 125 -5.62 12.91 -5.67
N VAL A 126 -6.14 12.84 -6.90
CA VAL A 126 -6.45 11.57 -7.58
C VAL A 126 -5.18 10.77 -7.86
N SER A 127 -4.11 11.41 -8.36
CA SER A 127 -2.83 10.73 -8.60
C SER A 127 -2.21 10.19 -7.30
N ALA A 128 -2.24 10.97 -6.23
CA ALA A 128 -1.76 10.54 -4.91
C ALA A 128 -2.59 9.38 -4.36
N GLU A 129 -3.91 9.48 -4.41
CA GLU A 129 -4.81 8.42 -3.95
C GLU A 129 -4.53 7.09 -4.65
N ARG A 130 -4.36 7.11 -5.98
CA ARG A 130 -4.07 5.91 -6.76
C ARG A 130 -2.66 5.38 -6.52
N ALA A 131 -1.67 6.26 -6.46
CA ALA A 131 -0.29 5.87 -6.15
C ALA A 131 -0.21 5.21 -4.76
N LEU A 132 -0.77 5.85 -3.73
CA LEU A 132 -0.87 5.30 -2.37
C LEU A 132 -1.64 3.98 -2.37
N THR A 133 -2.73 3.88 -3.14
CA THR A 133 -3.54 2.66 -3.30
C THR A 133 -2.80 1.52 -4.01
N SER A 134 -1.85 1.84 -4.89
CA SER A 134 -1.05 0.85 -5.59
C SER A 134 0.16 0.39 -4.78
N LEU A 135 0.82 1.32 -4.08
CA LEU A 135 2.05 1.08 -3.34
C LEU A 135 1.82 0.56 -1.92
N GLY A 136 0.73 0.95 -1.27
CA GLY A 136 0.42 0.57 0.12
C GLY A 136 -0.18 -0.83 0.30
N LYS A 137 -0.51 -1.55 -0.78
CA LYS A 137 -0.92 -2.97 -0.67
C LYS A 137 0.28 -3.87 -0.43
N ASN A 138 -0.01 -5.05 0.09
CA ASN A 138 0.94 -6.15 0.10
C ASN A 138 1.46 -6.43 -1.33
N GLY A 139 2.78 -6.41 -1.49
CA GLY A 139 3.44 -6.58 -2.77
C GLY A 139 3.39 -5.36 -3.70
N GLY A 140 2.90 -4.21 -3.23
CA GLY A 140 2.91 -2.95 -3.98
C GLY A 140 4.33 -2.49 -4.32
N PHE A 141 5.28 -2.79 -3.44
CA PHE A 141 6.71 -2.62 -3.69
C PHE A 141 7.37 -3.94 -4.07
N ALA A 142 7.18 -5.00 -3.27
CA ALA A 142 7.97 -6.23 -3.43
C ALA A 142 7.78 -6.94 -4.78
N ASN A 143 6.58 -6.86 -5.36
CA ASN A 143 6.24 -7.49 -6.64
C ASN A 143 6.32 -6.51 -7.84
N SER A 144 6.78 -5.28 -7.63
CA SER A 144 6.86 -4.27 -8.69
C SER A 144 8.28 -4.18 -9.23
N ASP A 145 8.48 -4.43 -10.52
CA ASP A 145 9.81 -4.28 -11.14
C ASP A 145 10.31 -2.82 -11.14
N ILE A 146 9.38 -1.86 -11.06
CA ILE A 146 9.66 -0.43 -11.15
C ILE A 146 9.80 0.21 -9.76
N TYR A 147 8.98 -0.23 -8.80
CA TYR A 147 8.89 0.39 -7.47
C TYR A 147 9.59 -0.43 -6.38
N ARG A 148 10.06 -1.64 -6.67
CA ARG A 148 10.78 -2.45 -5.68
C ARG A 148 12.01 -1.70 -5.18
N ILE A 149 12.09 -1.55 -3.86
CA ILE A 149 13.23 -0.94 -3.18
C ILE A 149 14.44 -1.86 -3.38
N PRO A 150 15.51 -1.39 -4.03
CA PRO A 150 16.75 -2.13 -4.16
C PRO A 150 17.49 -2.15 -2.82
N LEU A 151 18.39 -3.13 -2.66
CA LEU A 151 19.32 -3.09 -1.55
C LEU A 151 20.28 -1.91 -1.69
N PRO A 152 20.66 -1.26 -0.57
CA PRO A 152 21.75 -0.28 -0.58
C PRO A 152 23.00 -0.88 -1.22
N LYS A 153 23.72 -0.12 -2.05
CA LYS A 153 24.93 -0.63 -2.74
C LYS A 153 25.97 -1.23 -1.78
N SER A 154 26.08 -0.66 -0.58
CA SER A 154 26.95 -1.17 0.49
C SER A 154 26.56 -2.59 0.93
N VAL A 155 25.26 -2.89 0.99
CA VAL A 155 24.71 -4.20 1.35
C VAL A 155 24.76 -5.18 0.17
N GLU A 156 24.48 -4.72 -1.05
CA GLU A 156 24.50 -5.55 -2.25
C GLU A 156 25.89 -6.18 -2.50
N ASN A 157 26.97 -5.48 -2.09
CA ASN A 157 28.34 -6.01 -2.14
C ASN A 157 28.54 -7.31 -1.34
N PHE A 158 27.66 -7.62 -0.39
CA PHE A 158 27.69 -8.87 0.40
C PHE A 158 27.13 -10.08 -0.34
N ARG A 159 26.49 -9.91 -1.50
CA ARG A 159 25.88 -11.02 -2.25
C ARG A 159 26.89 -12.11 -2.62
N LYS A 160 28.04 -11.73 -3.17
CA LYS A 160 29.09 -12.71 -3.55
C LYS A 160 29.65 -13.47 -2.35
N PRO A 161 30.08 -12.81 -1.24
CA PRO A 161 30.49 -13.52 -0.02
C PRO A 161 29.44 -14.47 0.54
N LEU A 162 28.17 -14.06 0.57
CA LEU A 162 27.08 -14.90 1.09
C LEU A 162 26.76 -16.08 0.15
N ALA A 163 26.91 -15.91 -1.16
CA ALA A 163 26.79 -17.00 -2.12
C ALA A 163 27.85 -18.10 -1.94
N LEU A 164 29.07 -17.75 -1.51
CA LEU A 164 30.12 -18.75 -1.25
C LEU A 164 29.78 -19.73 -0.13
N VAL A 165 28.86 -19.34 0.75
CA VAL A 165 28.40 -20.16 1.89
C VAL A 165 26.94 -20.58 1.73
N ASN A 166 26.35 -20.42 0.54
CA ASN A 166 24.93 -20.70 0.23
C ASN A 166 23.95 -19.95 1.16
N GLN A 167 24.28 -18.71 1.53
CA GLN A 167 23.47 -17.85 2.42
C GLN A 167 23.01 -16.56 1.70
N GLU A 168 23.10 -16.48 0.38
CA GLU A 168 22.68 -15.31 -0.40
C GLU A 168 21.20 -14.97 -0.23
N TYR A 169 20.36 -15.97 0.09
CA TYR A 169 18.93 -15.81 0.36
C TYR A 169 18.65 -14.80 1.49
N ARG A 170 19.61 -14.59 2.39
CA ARG A 170 19.47 -13.60 3.47
C ARG A 170 19.45 -12.16 2.98
N LEU A 171 20.10 -11.86 1.84
CA LEU A 171 19.96 -10.55 1.22
C LEU A 171 18.53 -10.37 0.68
N ASP A 172 17.96 -11.43 0.11
CA ASP A 172 16.62 -11.38 -0.46
C ASP A 172 15.57 -11.24 0.66
N ASP A 173 15.74 -11.96 1.78
CA ASP A 173 14.93 -11.78 2.99
C ASP A 173 15.03 -10.36 3.54
N PHE A 174 16.25 -9.81 3.61
CA PHE A 174 16.46 -8.44 4.05
C PHE A 174 15.78 -7.44 3.08
N GLN A 175 15.94 -7.60 1.77
CA GLN A 175 15.25 -6.77 0.79
C GLN A 175 13.73 -6.86 0.94
N ALA A 176 13.18 -8.05 1.19
CA ALA A 176 11.76 -8.25 1.41
C ALA A 176 11.26 -7.47 2.64
N THR A 177 12.05 -7.40 3.72
CA THR A 177 11.71 -6.57 4.88
C THR A 177 11.69 -5.07 4.57
N LEU A 178 12.64 -4.56 3.77
CA LEU A 178 12.65 -3.15 3.34
C LEU A 178 11.42 -2.78 2.51
N ASN A 179 11.05 -3.65 1.56
CA ASN A 179 9.88 -3.44 0.71
C ASN A 179 8.59 -3.48 1.54
N ARG A 180 8.48 -4.41 2.50
CA ARG A 180 7.34 -4.47 3.42
C ARG A 180 7.25 -3.25 4.33
N ALA A 181 8.39 -2.73 4.78
CA ALA A 181 8.44 -1.51 5.58
C ALA A 181 7.92 -0.32 4.78
N ALA A 182 8.31 -0.19 3.51
CA ALA A 182 7.79 0.84 2.62
C ALA A 182 6.28 0.69 2.35
N GLU A 183 5.80 -0.52 2.06
CA GLU A 183 4.36 -0.79 1.88
C GLU A 183 3.56 -0.32 3.09
N SER A 184 4.00 -0.69 4.30
CA SER A 184 3.34 -0.31 5.55
C SER A 184 3.41 1.20 5.83
N GLY A 185 4.57 1.83 5.61
CA GLY A 185 4.72 3.28 5.81
C GLY A 185 3.89 4.10 4.82
N VAL A 186 3.85 3.68 3.54
CA VAL A 186 3.03 4.31 2.51
C VAL A 186 1.54 4.10 2.77
N ALA A 187 1.12 2.92 3.25
CA ALA A 187 -0.26 2.66 3.65
C ALA A 187 -0.75 3.57 4.78
N ALA A 188 0.16 4.05 5.64
CA ALA A 188 -0.14 4.97 6.75
C ALA A 188 -0.06 6.46 6.37
N ALA A 189 0.50 6.80 5.20
CA ALA A 189 0.73 8.17 4.75
C ALA A 189 -0.46 8.94 4.10
N PRO A 190 -1.67 8.38 3.80
CA PRO A 190 -2.70 9.13 3.06
C PRO A 190 -3.11 10.47 3.66
N SER A 191 -3.22 10.57 4.99
CA SER A 191 -3.58 11.83 5.66
C SER A 191 -2.49 12.88 5.53
N ILE A 192 -1.22 12.48 5.58
CA ILE A 192 -0.06 13.37 5.44
C ILE A 192 -0.01 13.91 4.01
N VAL A 193 -0.10 13.03 3.01
CA VAL A 193 -0.04 13.42 1.59
C VAL A 193 -1.22 14.35 1.24
N LYS A 194 -2.44 14.01 1.68
CA LYS A 194 -3.61 14.89 1.47
C LYS A 194 -3.41 16.27 2.11
N ALA A 195 -2.93 16.31 3.35
CA ALA A 195 -2.68 17.58 4.03
C ALA A 195 -1.62 18.42 3.29
N THR A 196 -0.57 17.78 2.78
CA THR A 196 0.47 18.43 1.98
C THR A 196 -0.09 19.02 0.68
N ILE A 197 -0.92 18.27 -0.06
CA ILE A 197 -1.57 18.76 -1.30
C ILE A 197 -2.49 19.95 -1.01
N ASN A 198 -3.27 19.88 0.08
CA ASN A 198 -4.21 20.94 0.45
C ASN A 198 -3.50 22.24 0.85
N ASN A 199 -2.34 22.14 1.50
CA ASN A 199 -1.56 23.29 1.94
C ASN A 199 -0.62 23.83 0.83
N LEU A 200 -0.59 23.19 -0.33
CA LEU A 200 0.26 23.60 -1.43
C LEU A 200 -0.27 24.89 -2.08
N THR A 201 0.56 25.93 -2.08
CA THR A 201 0.36 27.11 -2.91
C THR A 201 0.77 26.78 -4.33
N LEU A 202 -0.18 26.86 -5.26
CA LEU A 202 0.10 26.67 -6.67
C LEU A 202 0.45 28.03 -7.29
N GLU A 203 1.62 28.08 -7.90
CA GLU A 203 2.13 29.24 -8.64
C GLU A 203 2.23 28.86 -10.12
N ASP A 204 2.24 29.86 -11.01
CA ASP A 204 2.37 29.65 -12.45
C ASP A 204 1.46 28.56 -13.03
N LEU A 205 0.16 28.62 -12.70
CA LEU A 205 -0.84 27.60 -13.05
C LEU A 205 -0.83 27.23 -14.55
N ASN A 206 -0.58 28.21 -15.42
CA ASN A 206 -0.46 27.98 -16.86
C ASN A 206 0.74 27.09 -17.20
N THR A 207 1.87 27.25 -16.54
CA THR A 207 3.06 26.41 -16.72
C THR A 207 2.79 24.99 -16.24
N LEU A 208 2.08 24.83 -15.11
CA LEU A 208 1.71 23.51 -14.59
C LEU A 208 0.71 22.77 -15.49
N TRP A 209 -0.29 23.49 -16.00
CA TRP A 209 -1.20 22.97 -17.02
C TRP A 209 -0.41 22.59 -18.28
N LYS A 210 0.44 23.50 -18.81
CA LYS A 210 1.01 23.42 -20.19
C LYS A 210 2.31 22.64 -20.25
N GLY A 211 2.83 22.29 -19.09
CA GLY A 211 4.06 21.55 -18.96
C GLY A 211 3.94 20.12 -19.45
N GLU A 212 5.01 19.38 -19.19
CA GLU A 212 5.12 17.96 -19.46
C GLU A 212 4.05 17.13 -18.73
N SER A 213 3.96 15.84 -19.08
CA SER A 213 2.91 14.94 -18.59
C SER A 213 2.89 14.70 -17.07
N ASP A 214 3.95 15.07 -16.37
CA ASP A 214 4.15 14.95 -14.92
C ASP A 214 4.39 16.31 -14.24
N ALA A 215 4.15 17.42 -14.94
CA ALA A 215 4.56 18.75 -14.48
C ALA A 215 3.98 19.12 -13.10
N ILE A 216 2.75 18.70 -12.80
CA ILE A 216 2.09 19.02 -11.54
C ILE A 216 2.71 18.20 -10.39
N THR A 217 2.98 16.93 -10.63
CA THR A 217 3.63 16.02 -9.68
C THR A 217 5.05 16.47 -9.37
N ARG A 218 5.85 16.84 -10.38
CA ARG A 218 7.20 17.37 -10.16
C ARG A 218 7.20 18.68 -9.39
N PHE A 219 6.21 19.54 -9.62
CA PHE A 219 6.04 20.74 -8.82
C PHE A 219 5.74 20.39 -7.35
N LEU A 220 4.81 19.48 -7.09
CA LEU A 220 4.52 18.99 -5.74
C LEU A 220 5.78 18.40 -5.09
N GLU A 221 6.53 17.55 -5.80
CA GLU A 221 7.77 16.96 -5.28
C GLU A 221 8.75 18.05 -4.87
N LYS A 222 9.05 18.99 -5.77
CA LYS A 222 9.98 20.09 -5.49
C LYS A 222 9.59 20.92 -4.27
N GLN A 223 8.29 21.18 -4.09
CA GLN A 223 7.80 22.06 -3.03
C GLN A 223 7.59 21.35 -1.69
N SER A 224 7.34 20.04 -1.71
CA SER A 224 6.86 19.33 -0.53
C SER A 224 7.67 18.12 -0.11
N ARG A 225 8.63 17.66 -0.92
CA ARG A 225 9.40 16.43 -0.65
C ARG A 225 10.04 16.45 0.74
N GLN A 226 10.68 17.54 1.13
CA GLN A 226 11.33 17.64 2.45
C GLN A 226 10.30 17.49 3.58
N GLN A 227 9.22 18.27 3.55
CA GLN A 227 8.16 18.21 4.56
C GLN A 227 7.50 16.82 4.60
N LEU A 228 7.31 16.20 3.44
CA LEU A 228 6.74 14.87 3.34
C LEU A 228 7.70 13.81 3.91
N SER A 229 9.00 13.94 3.62
CA SER A 229 10.05 13.07 4.17
C SER A 229 10.09 13.11 5.68
N GLU A 230 10.10 14.31 6.29
CA GLU A 230 10.10 14.48 7.74
C GLU A 230 8.87 13.85 8.43
N ARG A 231 7.70 13.94 7.78
CA ARG A 231 6.44 13.40 8.33
C ARG A 231 6.26 11.90 8.09
N MET A 232 6.79 11.37 6.99
CA MET A 232 6.74 9.95 6.68
C MET A 232 7.77 9.14 7.46
N LEU A 233 8.93 9.73 7.77
CA LEU A 233 10.02 9.06 8.47
C LEU A 233 9.59 8.32 9.76
N PRO A 234 8.81 8.90 10.70
CA PRO A 234 8.38 8.15 11.89
C PRO A 234 7.46 6.97 11.58
N LEU A 235 6.65 7.05 10.51
CA LEU A 235 5.81 5.92 10.07
C LEU A 235 6.66 4.80 9.47
N ILE A 236 7.68 5.18 8.68
CA ILE A 236 8.63 4.24 8.10
C ILE A 236 9.47 3.59 9.20
N ALA A 237 9.97 4.34 10.18
CA ALA A 237 10.73 3.79 11.30
C ALA A 237 9.93 2.73 12.08
N GLN A 238 8.66 3.02 12.38
CA GLN A 238 7.76 2.04 12.99
C GLN A 238 7.53 0.80 12.10
N ALA A 239 7.45 1.00 10.77
CA ALA A 239 7.31 -0.09 9.82
C ALA A 239 8.59 -0.95 9.71
N THR A 240 9.78 -0.34 9.67
CA THR A 240 11.07 -1.02 9.68
C THR A 240 11.24 -1.88 10.93
N GLU A 241 10.84 -1.36 12.09
CA GLU A 241 10.87 -2.09 13.35
C GLU A 241 9.91 -3.29 13.33
N SER A 242 8.64 -3.06 12.97
CA SER A 242 7.60 -4.10 12.98
C SER A 242 7.79 -5.19 11.91
N THR A 243 8.44 -4.88 10.79
CA THR A 243 8.75 -5.85 9.73
C THR A 243 10.00 -6.68 10.01
N GLY A 244 10.75 -6.32 11.05
CA GLY A 244 11.96 -7.03 11.44
C GLY A 244 13.16 -6.75 10.54
N ALA A 245 13.19 -5.62 9.82
CA ALA A 245 14.30 -5.29 8.92
C ALA A 245 15.64 -5.18 9.67
N THR A 246 15.62 -4.62 10.88
CA THR A 246 16.80 -4.59 11.77
C THR A 246 17.29 -6.00 12.14
N ARG A 247 16.36 -6.95 12.32
CA ARG A 247 16.70 -8.35 12.60
C ARG A 247 17.27 -9.03 11.37
N ALA A 248 16.61 -8.91 10.23
CA ALA A 248 17.07 -9.47 8.96
C ALA A 248 18.48 -8.95 8.58
N TYR A 249 18.74 -7.67 8.82
CA TYR A 249 20.05 -7.07 8.62
C TYR A 249 21.14 -7.69 9.53
N LYS A 250 20.85 -7.90 10.82
CA LYS A 250 21.76 -8.57 11.76
C LYS A 250 21.99 -10.04 11.38
N ASP A 251 20.93 -10.74 11.00
CA ASP A 251 20.99 -12.15 10.61
C ASP A 251 21.83 -12.33 9.34
N MET A 252 21.66 -11.45 8.34
CA MET A 252 22.50 -11.38 7.14
C MET A 252 23.97 -11.14 7.50
N GLN A 253 24.26 -10.16 8.36
CA GLN A 253 25.64 -9.88 8.78
C GLN A 253 26.29 -11.04 9.51
N SER A 254 25.53 -11.75 10.36
CA SER A 254 26.05 -12.88 11.14
C SER A 254 26.48 -14.07 10.27
N ALA A 255 25.88 -14.19 9.08
CA ALA A 255 26.17 -15.25 8.11
C ALA A 255 27.37 -14.94 7.21
N LEU A 256 27.92 -13.72 7.25
CA LEU A 256 29.10 -13.39 6.49
C LEU A 256 30.30 -14.23 6.97
N PRO A 257 31.13 -14.75 6.05
CA PRO A 257 32.32 -15.50 6.42
C PRO A 257 33.20 -14.67 7.36
N LYS A 258 33.39 -15.16 8.60
CA LYS A 258 34.32 -14.55 9.59
C LYS A 258 35.80 -14.74 9.20
N SER A 259 36.07 -15.32 8.05
CA SER A 259 37.40 -15.69 7.58
C SER A 259 38.25 -14.44 7.35
N GLY A 260 39.11 -14.14 8.33
CA GLY A 260 40.21 -13.20 8.20
C GLY A 260 39.85 -11.76 8.57
N GLY A 261 39.58 -11.50 9.85
CA GLY A 261 39.94 -10.21 10.48
C GLY A 261 39.37 -8.93 9.89
N GLY A 262 38.26 -8.98 9.14
CA GLY A 262 37.52 -7.78 8.79
C GLY A 262 37.10 -7.68 7.34
N PHE A 263 36.26 -8.58 6.81
CA PHE A 263 35.52 -8.23 5.60
C PHE A 263 34.55 -7.07 5.88
N ILE A 264 33.91 -7.06 7.06
CA ILE A 264 33.13 -5.92 7.57
C ILE A 264 34.04 -4.69 7.76
N SER A 265 35.19 -4.82 8.42
CA SER A 265 36.14 -3.69 8.58
C SER A 265 36.76 -3.23 7.27
N ARG A 266 36.92 -4.11 6.28
CA ARG A 266 37.48 -3.82 4.96
C ARG A 266 36.44 -3.19 4.05
N VAL A 267 35.18 -3.61 4.13
CA VAL A 267 34.05 -2.90 3.52
C VAL A 267 33.91 -1.53 4.18
N GLN A 268 33.91 -1.44 5.51
CA GLN A 268 33.91 -0.16 6.23
C GLN A 268 35.11 0.72 5.86
N SER A 269 36.31 0.17 5.66
CA SER A 269 37.48 0.95 5.24
C SER A 269 37.45 1.36 3.77
N ILE A 270 36.78 0.59 2.90
CA ILE A 270 36.68 0.86 1.46
C ILE A 270 35.49 1.79 1.15
N THR A 271 34.37 1.60 1.84
CA THR A 271 33.11 2.31 1.60
C THR A 271 32.81 3.38 2.64
N GLY A 272 33.56 3.44 3.75
CA GLY A 272 33.31 4.35 4.86
C GLY A 272 32.10 4.01 5.73
N ILE A 273 31.39 2.91 5.44
CA ILE A 273 30.09 2.59 6.05
C ILE A 273 30.29 1.47 7.07
N GLY A 274 30.15 1.79 8.36
CA GLY A 274 30.11 0.79 9.42
C GLY A 274 28.80 0.00 9.41
N ALA A 275 28.80 -1.18 10.02
CA ALA A 275 27.59 -2.00 10.23
C ALA A 275 26.47 -1.21 10.94
N SER A 276 26.82 -0.17 11.69
CA SER A 276 25.93 0.65 12.52
C SER A 276 25.50 1.98 11.88
N ASP A 277 26.06 2.36 10.73
CA ASP A 277 25.88 3.70 10.11
C ASP A 277 24.85 3.73 8.97
N LEU A 278 24.30 2.57 8.60
CA LEU A 278 23.23 2.55 7.61
C LEU A 278 21.92 2.95 8.29
N ASP A 279 21.53 4.21 8.11
CA ASP A 279 20.20 4.69 8.49
C ASP A 279 19.16 4.06 7.55
N LEU A 280 18.70 2.87 7.94
CA LEU A 280 17.71 2.08 7.21
C LEU A 280 16.39 2.82 7.06
N ASP A 281 15.99 3.56 8.09
CA ASP A 281 14.72 4.28 8.11
C ASP A 281 14.76 5.43 7.11
N ALA A 282 15.85 6.21 7.11
CA ALA A 282 16.04 7.26 6.11
C ALA A 282 16.14 6.69 4.69
N TYR A 283 16.87 5.57 4.50
CA TYR A 283 16.97 4.93 3.19
C TYR A 283 15.62 4.47 2.66
N VAL A 284 14.85 3.73 3.47
CA VAL A 284 13.53 3.23 3.07
C VAL A 284 12.57 4.40 2.83
N ASN A 285 12.62 5.44 3.66
CA ASN A 285 11.79 6.64 3.50
C ASN A 285 12.07 7.35 2.18
N GLU A 286 13.33 7.59 1.83
CA GLU A 286 13.70 8.24 0.57
C GLU A 286 13.31 7.39 -0.65
N GLN A 287 13.48 6.06 -0.59
CA GLN A 287 13.06 5.16 -1.69
C GLN A 287 11.53 5.06 -1.80
N ALA A 288 10.81 5.09 -0.67
CA ALA A 288 9.36 5.12 -0.66
C ALA A 288 8.83 6.43 -1.28
N LEU A 289 9.43 7.58 -0.97
CA LEU A 289 9.09 8.85 -1.60
C LEU A 289 9.38 8.88 -3.09
N ASN A 290 10.54 8.38 -3.52
CA ASN A 290 10.88 8.26 -4.95
C ASN A 290 9.82 7.45 -5.70
N SER A 291 9.43 6.31 -5.14
CA SER A 291 8.42 5.43 -5.73
C SER A 291 7.04 6.09 -5.72
N LEU A 292 6.68 6.81 -4.64
CA LEU A 292 5.42 7.53 -4.54
C LEU A 292 5.31 8.62 -5.59
N PHE A 293 6.31 9.50 -5.73
CA PHE A 293 6.29 10.55 -6.75
C PHE A 293 6.35 9.98 -8.17
N SER A 294 7.12 8.91 -8.40
CA SER A 294 7.15 8.22 -9.69
C SER A 294 5.79 7.62 -10.05
N ALA A 295 5.10 6.98 -9.10
CA ALA A 295 3.76 6.45 -9.31
C ALA A 295 2.72 7.57 -9.52
N MET A 296 2.83 8.68 -8.80
CA MET A 296 1.97 9.85 -9.00
C MET A 296 2.15 10.47 -10.39
N ALA A 297 3.39 10.56 -10.88
CA ALA A 297 3.72 11.07 -12.20
C ALA A 297 3.11 10.18 -13.29
N ALA A 298 3.19 8.85 -13.13
CA ALA A 298 2.55 7.91 -14.04
C ALA A 298 1.02 8.04 -14.06
N GLU A 299 0.39 8.28 -12.90
CA GLU A 299 -1.06 8.52 -12.81
C GLU A 299 -1.46 9.88 -13.39
N GLU A 300 -0.68 10.94 -13.18
CA GLU A 300 -0.91 12.25 -13.81
C GLU A 300 -0.84 12.13 -15.34
N GLN A 301 0.19 11.47 -15.86
CA GLN A 301 0.32 11.21 -17.29
C GLN A 301 -0.89 10.45 -17.82
N ALA A 302 -1.32 9.39 -17.13
CA ALA A 302 -2.48 8.60 -17.53
C ALA A 302 -3.79 9.41 -17.52
N ILE A 303 -3.94 10.37 -16.60
CA ILE A 303 -5.08 11.30 -16.54
C ILE A 303 -5.05 12.26 -17.73
N ARG A 304 -3.86 12.80 -18.08
CA ARG A 304 -3.68 13.71 -19.22
C ARG A 304 -3.91 13.01 -20.56
N GLU A 305 -3.46 11.76 -20.72
CA GLU A 305 -3.60 10.99 -21.96
C GLU A 305 -5.04 10.52 -22.22
N ASN A 306 -5.80 10.18 -21.17
CA ASN A 306 -7.18 9.72 -21.31
C ASN A 306 -8.09 10.25 -20.20
N PRO A 307 -8.40 11.57 -20.22
CA PRO A 307 -9.18 12.20 -19.17
C PRO A 307 -10.62 11.69 -19.14
N MET A 308 -11.19 11.35 -20.30
CA MET A 308 -12.58 10.89 -20.41
C MET A 308 -12.84 9.56 -19.70
N ALA A 309 -11.89 8.62 -19.74
CA ALA A 309 -12.05 7.31 -19.12
C ALA A 309 -11.53 7.23 -17.67
N ARG A 310 -10.67 8.16 -17.25
CA ARG A 310 -9.88 7.99 -16.02
C ARG A 310 -9.96 9.16 -15.05
N SER A 311 -10.89 10.09 -15.22
CA SER A 311 -10.91 11.30 -14.40
C SER A 311 -12.32 11.78 -14.01
N THR A 312 -12.37 12.73 -13.07
CA THR A 312 -13.60 13.40 -12.62
C THR A 312 -14.08 14.42 -13.66
N ASP A 313 -15.30 14.92 -13.54
CA ASP A 313 -15.83 15.87 -14.54
C ASP A 313 -15.02 17.17 -14.60
N LEU A 314 -14.43 17.60 -13.47
CA LEU A 314 -13.50 18.72 -13.41
C LEU A 314 -12.21 18.44 -14.21
N LEU A 315 -11.67 17.23 -14.12
CA LEU A 315 -10.46 16.83 -14.84
C LEU A 315 -10.71 16.57 -16.33
N LYS A 316 -11.88 16.04 -16.69
CA LYS A 316 -12.34 15.96 -18.10
C LYS A 316 -12.39 17.34 -18.72
N LYS A 317 -12.91 18.32 -17.98
CA LYS A 317 -12.91 19.72 -18.41
C LYS A 317 -11.49 20.28 -18.51
N LEU A 318 -10.58 19.88 -17.62
CA LEU A 318 -9.18 20.33 -17.56
C LEU A 318 -8.34 19.88 -18.76
N PHE A 319 -8.42 18.60 -19.09
CA PHE A 319 -7.53 17.96 -20.06
C PHE A 319 -8.25 17.53 -21.34
N GLY A 320 -9.57 17.67 -21.43
CA GLY A 320 -10.35 17.35 -22.63
C GLY A 320 -10.44 18.48 -23.67
N GLN A 321 -9.64 19.55 -23.51
CA GLN A 321 -9.57 20.69 -24.42
C GLN A 321 -8.45 20.54 -25.44
#